data_AF-A0A7V9L528-F1
#
_entry.id   AF-A0A7V9L528-F1
#
_cell.length_a   1.000
_cell.length_b   1.000
_cell.length_c   1.000
_cell.angle_alpha   90.00
_cell.angle_beta   90.00
_cell.angle_gamma   90.00
#
_symmetry.space_group_name_H-M   'P 1'
#
loop_
_entity.id
_entity.type
_entity.pdbx_description
1 polymer ?
#
loop_
_entity_poly.entity_id
_entity_poly.type
_entity_poly.pdbx_seq_one_letter_code
_entity_poly.pdbx_strand_id
1 'polypeptide(L)'
;IENTTSITDKIDDDKGTLGRLVNDPTIADNVEAITDDARGFLGTLFGLKAYVGLRSEWNFGAALARHYVTIELHTRPDKYYLIELEKGPRGNYPVVTLNFDPTVDPNNWIRKTVIEDKVRFTFQFAKRFGWATLRYGIKESTGGIGIDANKTWLSHRFGLSLDLFDATFDQLPRVKLTAAIELFRNIYIVGGIDEIFNNPDTLTIVKGTDPSGVPIQFDTFQFGRDYFAGAMLKFSDEDLAALLTVAGSAVSSAAQ
;
A
#
# COMPACT_ATOMS: atom_id res chain seq x y z
N ILE A 1 -1.26 -20.03 -47.96
CA ILE A 1 -0.99 -20.71 -46.66
C ILE A 1 0.52 -20.69 -46.46
N GLU A 2 1.10 -19.49 -46.31
CA GLU A 2 2.57 -19.30 -46.24
C GLU A 2 3.02 -18.32 -45.15
N ASN A 3 2.09 -17.70 -44.41
CA ASN A 3 2.45 -16.73 -43.35
C ASN A 3 2.39 -17.29 -41.93
N THR A 4 2.06 -18.57 -41.74
CA THR A 4 1.98 -19.18 -40.40
C THR A 4 3.25 -19.94 -40.04
N THR A 5 4.09 -20.30 -41.02
CA THR A 5 5.30 -21.11 -40.77
C THR A 5 6.48 -20.26 -40.30
N SER A 6 6.55 -18.97 -40.66
CA SER A 6 7.70 -18.11 -40.32
C SER A 6 7.76 -17.65 -38.86
N ILE A 7 6.68 -17.79 -38.08
CA ILE A 7 6.65 -17.33 -36.68
C ILE A 7 7.04 -18.46 -35.72
N THR A 8 6.77 -19.72 -36.08
CA THR A 8 7.16 -20.88 -35.27
C THR A 8 8.67 -21.16 -35.35
N ASP A 9 9.28 -20.98 -36.52
CA ASP A 9 10.73 -21.23 -36.70
C ASP A 9 11.64 -20.20 -36.02
N LYS A 10 11.11 -19.04 -35.62
CA LYS A 10 11.86 -18.01 -34.86
C LYS A 10 11.81 -18.19 -33.34
N ILE A 11 11.06 -19.18 -32.86
CA ILE A 11 11.01 -19.54 -31.44
C ILE A 11 12.01 -20.66 -31.11
N ASP A 12 12.40 -21.48 -32.08
CA ASP A 12 13.32 -22.61 -31.88
C ASP A 12 14.81 -22.29 -32.12
N ASP A 13 15.15 -21.04 -32.50
CA ASP A 13 16.55 -20.63 -32.65
C ASP A 13 17.03 -19.93 -31.37
N ASP A 14 17.77 -20.70 -30.57
CA ASP A 14 18.16 -20.48 -29.17
C ASP A 14 19.21 -19.36 -28.99
N LYS A 15 18.94 -18.17 -29.55
CA LYS A 15 19.87 -17.02 -29.62
C LYS A 15 19.25 -15.71 -29.16
N GLY A 16 18.31 -15.76 -28.23
CA GLY A 16 17.70 -14.59 -27.61
C GLY A 16 17.55 -14.72 -26.10
N THR A 17 17.76 -13.63 -25.37
CA THR A 17 17.59 -13.50 -23.90
C THR A 17 16.20 -13.89 -23.39
N LEU A 18 15.21 -14.01 -24.26
CA LEU A 18 13.84 -14.42 -23.94
C LEU A 18 13.63 -15.95 -23.89
N GLY A 19 14.44 -16.76 -24.60
CA GLY A 19 14.33 -18.23 -24.60
C GLY A 19 14.85 -18.87 -23.32
N ARG A 20 15.93 -18.31 -22.76
CA ARG A 20 16.55 -18.77 -21.51
C ARG A 20 15.69 -18.56 -20.25
N LEU A 21 14.65 -17.74 -20.29
CA LEU A 21 13.82 -17.46 -19.11
C LEU A 21 12.62 -18.43 -18.97
N VAL A 22 12.34 -19.23 -20.00
CA VAL A 22 11.14 -20.09 -20.04
C VAL A 22 11.48 -21.55 -19.73
N ASN A 23 12.75 -21.95 -19.84
CA ASN A 23 13.12 -23.37 -19.77
C ASN A 23 14.47 -23.61 -19.08
N ASP A 24 14.61 -23.22 -17.80
CA ASP A 24 15.76 -23.66 -17.00
C ASP A 24 15.32 -24.52 -15.80
N PRO A 25 15.40 -25.86 -15.90
CA PRO A 25 15.16 -26.76 -14.79
C PRO A 25 16.46 -27.01 -14.03
N THR A 26 16.89 -26.06 -13.20
CA THR A 26 17.89 -26.30 -12.15
C THR A 26 17.50 -25.60 -10.85
N ILE A 27 16.39 -26.05 -10.26
CA ILE A 27 16.04 -25.74 -8.87
C ILE A 27 16.52 -26.91 -8.01
N ALA A 28 17.77 -26.84 -7.55
CA ALA A 28 18.21 -27.64 -6.39
C ALA A 28 19.44 -27.09 -5.66
N ASP A 29 20.33 -26.30 -6.28
CA ASP A 29 21.62 -25.94 -5.64
C ASP A 29 21.87 -24.43 -5.44
N ASN A 30 20.82 -23.61 -5.25
CA ASN A 30 20.95 -22.15 -5.14
C ASN A 30 20.54 -21.53 -3.80
N VAL A 31 20.42 -22.29 -2.72
CA VAL A 31 20.18 -21.69 -1.38
C VAL A 31 21.44 -20.99 -0.85
N GLU A 32 22.63 -21.48 -1.23
CA GLU A 32 23.91 -20.90 -0.80
C GLU A 32 24.27 -19.64 -1.60
N ALA A 33 24.01 -19.62 -2.92
CA ALA A 33 24.26 -18.47 -3.79
C ALA A 33 23.33 -17.26 -3.53
N ILE A 34 22.06 -17.51 -3.16
CA ILE A 34 21.13 -16.44 -2.76
C ILE A 34 21.63 -15.71 -1.49
N THR A 35 22.36 -16.40 -0.62
CA THR A 35 22.87 -15.82 0.62
C THR A 35 24.07 -14.88 0.38
N ASP A 36 24.87 -15.14 -0.66
CA ASP A 36 25.99 -14.27 -1.05
C ASP A 36 25.58 -13.14 -2.02
N ASP A 37 24.64 -13.38 -2.93
CA ASP A 37 24.07 -12.33 -3.79
C ASP A 37 23.21 -11.35 -3.00
N ALA A 38 22.52 -11.79 -1.94
CA ALA A 38 21.88 -10.88 -0.99
C ALA A 38 22.92 -9.93 -0.36
N ARG A 39 24.10 -10.40 0.03
CA ARG A 39 25.17 -9.54 0.59
C ARG A 39 25.76 -8.61 -0.47
N GLY A 40 25.91 -9.05 -1.72
CA GLY A 40 26.39 -8.24 -2.85
C GLY A 40 25.42 -7.15 -3.31
N PHE A 41 24.12 -7.43 -3.33
CA PHE A 41 23.06 -6.45 -3.61
C PHE A 41 22.91 -5.44 -2.47
N LEU A 42 23.02 -5.89 -1.22
CA LEU A 42 23.12 -5.01 -0.04
C LEU A 42 24.39 -4.13 -0.10
N GLY A 43 25.45 -4.60 -0.76
CA GLY A 43 26.67 -3.88 -1.14
C GLY A 43 26.47 -2.59 -1.95
N THR A 44 25.47 -2.57 -2.83
CA THR A 44 25.20 -1.42 -3.71
C THR A 44 24.16 -0.47 -3.11
N LEU A 45 23.41 -0.95 -2.11
CA LEU A 45 22.46 -0.19 -1.30
C LEU A 45 23.13 0.64 -0.19
N PHE A 46 24.46 0.56 0.00
CA PHE A 46 25.19 1.29 1.06
C PHE A 46 25.16 2.83 0.98
N GLY A 47 24.45 3.42 0.00
CA GLY A 47 24.11 4.85 -0.02
C GLY A 47 22.63 5.17 0.25
N LEU A 48 21.74 4.18 0.29
CA LEU A 48 20.30 4.35 0.47
C LEU A 48 19.92 4.01 1.91
N LYS A 49 19.36 4.98 2.65
CA LYS A 49 18.78 4.71 3.97
C LYS A 49 17.35 4.22 3.79
N ALA A 50 17.05 3.05 4.33
CA ALA A 50 15.70 2.51 4.32
C ALA A 50 15.01 2.74 5.67
N TYR A 51 13.75 3.16 5.65
CA TYR A 51 12.91 3.15 6.85
C TYR A 51 11.68 2.29 6.61
N VAL A 52 11.36 1.43 7.57
CA VAL A 52 10.17 0.58 7.53
C VAL A 52 9.18 1.05 8.59
N GLY A 53 7.94 1.26 8.18
CA GLY A 53 6.83 1.64 9.03
C GLY A 53 5.77 0.55 9.07
N LEU A 54 5.26 0.24 10.25
CA LEU A 54 4.05 -0.57 10.45
C LEU A 54 3.04 0.30 11.18
N ARG A 55 1.95 0.67 10.53
CA ARG A 55 0.93 1.56 11.10
C ARG A 55 -0.42 0.87 11.13
N SER A 56 -1.12 0.99 12.25
CA SER A 56 -2.50 0.53 12.41
C SER A 56 -3.35 1.70 12.88
N GLU A 57 -4.44 1.98 12.18
CA GLU A 57 -5.38 3.06 12.44
C GLU A 57 -6.75 2.45 12.71
N TRP A 58 -7.43 2.88 13.78
CA TRP A 58 -8.83 2.56 14.03
C TRP A 58 -9.70 3.72 13.54
N ASN A 59 -10.60 3.45 12.60
CA ASN A 59 -11.58 4.41 12.11
C ASN A 59 -12.82 4.38 13.01
N PHE A 60 -13.20 5.52 13.57
CA PHE A 60 -14.27 5.60 14.56
C PHE A 60 -15.66 5.52 13.95
N GLY A 61 -15.86 6.13 12.78
CA GLY A 61 -17.09 6.04 12.01
C GLY A 61 -17.30 4.61 11.54
N ALA A 62 -16.39 4.12 10.71
CA ALA A 62 -16.50 2.77 10.15
C ALA A 62 -16.37 1.63 11.19
N ALA A 63 -15.87 1.92 12.40
CA ALA A 63 -15.57 0.94 13.46
C ALA A 63 -14.65 -0.21 12.99
N LEU A 64 -13.69 0.11 12.13
CA LEU A 64 -12.84 -0.86 11.46
C LEU A 64 -11.39 -0.37 11.41
N ALA A 65 -10.46 -1.32 11.40
CA ALA A 65 -9.03 -1.03 11.37
C ALA A 65 -8.47 -0.97 9.95
N ARG A 66 -7.49 -0.08 9.75
CA ARG A 66 -6.67 0.03 8.55
C ARG A 66 -5.22 -0.21 8.91
N HIS A 67 -4.57 -1.06 8.13
CA HIS A 67 -3.19 -1.46 8.35
C HIS A 67 -2.33 -1.03 7.18
N TYR A 68 -1.16 -0.49 7.50
CA TYR A 68 -0.20 0.03 6.56
C TYR A 68 1.17 -0.58 6.79
N VAL A 69 1.79 -1.05 5.71
CA VAL A 69 3.22 -1.34 5.66
C VAL A 69 3.87 -0.30 4.77
N THR A 70 4.87 0.40 5.28
CA THR A 70 5.51 1.53 4.60
C THR A 70 7.00 1.28 4.48
N ILE A 71 7.57 1.63 3.34
CA ILE A 71 9.00 1.63 3.08
C ILE A 71 9.37 2.99 2.49
N GLU A 72 10.29 3.70 3.15
CA GLU A 72 10.90 4.92 2.62
C GLU A 72 12.34 4.61 2.20
N LEU A 73 12.64 4.80 0.91
CA LEU A 73 13.99 4.62 0.36
C LEU A 73 14.62 5.99 0.11
N HIS A 74 15.47 6.43 1.04
CA HIS A 74 16.13 7.74 0.98
C HIS A 74 17.33 7.68 0.06
N THR A 75 17.23 8.33 -1.10
CA THR A 75 18.31 8.40 -2.10
C THR A 75 19.26 9.55 -1.88
N ARG A 76 18.78 10.61 -1.21
CA ARG A 76 19.55 11.78 -0.79
C ARG A 76 18.96 12.34 0.50
N PRO A 77 19.67 13.19 1.25
CA PRO A 77 19.13 13.84 2.45
C PRO A 77 17.84 14.63 2.20
N ASP A 78 17.60 15.08 0.97
CA ASP A 78 16.42 15.84 0.56
C ASP A 78 15.39 15.03 -0.25
N LYS A 79 15.62 13.73 -0.54
CA LYS A 79 14.77 12.95 -1.45
C LYS A 79 14.60 11.50 -1.03
N TYR A 80 13.37 11.00 -1.11
CA TYR A 80 13.07 9.59 -0.94
C TYR A 80 11.95 9.11 -1.86
N TYR A 81 11.88 7.80 -2.06
CA TYR A 81 10.72 7.13 -2.63
C TYR A 81 9.92 6.48 -1.50
N LEU A 82 8.60 6.67 -1.51
CA LEU A 82 7.65 6.08 -0.58
C LEU A 82 6.93 4.93 -1.27
N ILE A 83 7.04 3.74 -0.70
CA ILE A 83 6.23 2.57 -1.05
C ILE A 83 5.34 2.27 0.15
N GLU A 84 4.04 2.10 -0.06
CA GLU A 84 3.14 1.76 1.03
C GLU A 84 2.04 0.81 0.55
N LEU A 85 1.78 -0.23 1.35
CA LEU A 85 0.68 -1.16 1.18
C LEU A 85 -0.37 -0.88 2.24
N GLU A 86 -1.63 -0.78 1.84
CA GLU A 86 -2.76 -0.54 2.73
C GLU A 86 -3.75 -1.69 2.63
N LYS A 87 -4.17 -2.21 3.78
CA LYS A 87 -5.27 -3.17 3.90
C LYS A 87 -6.28 -2.57 4.88
N GLY A 88 -7.48 -2.33 4.39
CA GLY A 88 -8.54 -1.71 5.17
C GLY A 88 -9.92 -2.12 4.68
N PRO A 89 -10.99 -1.69 5.38
CA PRO A 89 -12.35 -2.12 5.12
C PRO A 89 -12.90 -1.61 3.77
N ARG A 90 -12.23 -0.63 3.16
CA ARG A 90 -12.67 0.00 1.91
C ARG A 90 -12.41 -0.83 0.66
N GLY A 91 -11.62 -1.91 0.76
CA GLY A 91 -11.25 -2.74 -0.39
C GLY A 91 -10.61 -1.92 -1.52
N ASN A 92 -10.76 -2.37 -2.76
CA ASN A 92 -10.24 -1.74 -3.96
C ASN A 92 -11.10 -0.55 -4.42
N TYR A 93 -10.70 0.11 -5.51
CA TYR A 93 -11.56 1.06 -6.20
C TYR A 93 -12.86 0.40 -6.70
N PRO A 94 -14.03 1.03 -6.50
CA PRO A 94 -15.30 0.48 -6.95
C PRO A 94 -15.35 0.39 -8.48
N VAL A 95 -15.66 -0.79 -9.00
CA VAL A 95 -15.98 -0.98 -10.42
C VAL A 95 -17.48 -0.74 -10.59
N VAL A 96 -17.84 0.31 -11.33
CA VAL A 96 -19.23 0.66 -11.62
C VAL A 96 -19.59 0.15 -13.01
N THR A 97 -20.67 -0.62 -13.11
CA THR A 97 -21.22 -1.12 -14.37
C THR A 97 -22.67 -0.68 -14.48
N LEU A 98 -23.06 -0.15 -15.64
CA LEU A 98 -24.44 0.17 -15.98
C LEU A 98 -24.95 -0.92 -16.93
N ASN A 99 -25.85 -1.77 -16.43
CA ASN A 99 -26.46 -2.83 -17.22
C ASN A 99 -27.88 -2.41 -17.59
N PHE A 100 -28.17 -2.36 -18.88
CA PHE A 100 -29.53 -2.19 -19.38
C PHE A 100 -30.29 -3.50 -19.26
N ASP A 101 -31.43 -3.50 -18.58
CA ASP A 101 -32.30 -4.67 -18.46
C ASP A 101 -33.69 -4.37 -19.04
N PRO A 102 -33.91 -4.63 -20.35
CA PRO A 102 -35.18 -4.38 -21.00
C PRO A 102 -36.29 -5.34 -20.54
N THR A 103 -35.97 -6.39 -19.77
CA THR A 103 -36.95 -7.37 -19.31
C THR A 103 -37.79 -6.88 -18.14
N VAL A 104 -37.32 -5.85 -17.42
CA VAL A 104 -38.03 -5.20 -16.31
C VAL A 104 -38.79 -3.97 -16.80
N ASP A 105 -38.18 -3.12 -17.64
CA ASP A 105 -38.80 -1.96 -18.31
C ASP A 105 -37.90 -1.49 -19.49
N PRO A 106 -38.45 -1.10 -20.65
CA PRO A 106 -37.71 -0.61 -21.81
C PRO A 106 -36.77 0.60 -21.56
N ASN A 107 -36.81 1.24 -20.38
CA ASN A 107 -35.87 2.29 -20.01
C ASN A 107 -35.15 2.07 -18.65
N ASN A 108 -35.08 0.81 -18.19
CA ASN A 108 -34.48 0.49 -16.89
C ASN A 108 -32.97 0.21 -16.98
N TRP A 109 -32.20 0.94 -16.17
CA TRP A 109 -30.75 0.79 -16.05
C TRP A 109 -30.40 0.37 -14.62
N ILE A 110 -29.73 -0.78 -14.50
CA ILE A 110 -29.23 -1.29 -13.23
C ILE A 110 -27.78 -0.84 -13.07
N ARG A 111 -27.54 0.05 -12.10
CA ARG A 111 -26.18 0.40 -11.67
C ARG A 111 -25.68 -0.64 -10.68
N LYS A 112 -24.67 -1.41 -11.07
CA LYS A 112 -23.94 -2.34 -10.20
C LYS A 112 -22.61 -1.74 -9.80
N THR A 113 -22.31 -1.71 -8.51
CA THR A 113 -21.02 -1.28 -7.98
C THR A 113 -20.39 -2.45 -7.22
N VAL A 114 -19.19 -2.86 -7.63
CA VAL A 114 -18.44 -3.96 -7.01
C VAL A 114 -17.17 -3.40 -6.40
N ILE A 115 -17.00 -3.64 -5.09
CA ILE A 115 -15.78 -3.32 -4.35
C ILE A 115 -15.12 -4.64 -4.00
N GLU A 116 -13.97 -4.91 -4.60
CA GLU A 116 -13.20 -6.13 -4.31
C GLU A 116 -12.37 -5.94 -3.05
N ASP A 117 -12.28 -6.95 -2.18
CA ASP A 117 -11.36 -6.90 -1.05
C ASP A 117 -9.90 -7.11 -1.50
N LYS A 118 -9.18 -6.01 -1.77
CA LYS A 118 -7.77 -6.02 -2.19
C LYS A 118 -6.93 -5.02 -1.40
N VAL A 119 -5.63 -5.27 -1.38
CA VAL A 119 -4.61 -4.34 -0.85
C VAL A 119 -4.47 -3.15 -1.81
N ARG A 120 -4.42 -1.93 -1.27
CA ARG A 120 -4.10 -0.71 -2.04
C ARG A 120 -2.62 -0.42 -2.00
N PHE A 121 -2.10 0.16 -3.07
CA PHE A 121 -0.66 0.42 -3.24
C PHE A 121 -0.37 1.90 -3.42
N THR A 122 0.67 2.38 -2.76
CA THR A 122 1.19 3.75 -2.85
C THR A 122 2.62 3.69 -3.36
N PHE A 123 2.92 4.52 -4.35
CA PHE A 123 4.28 4.79 -4.82
C PHE A 123 4.43 6.28 -5.11
N GLN A 124 5.19 6.98 -4.27
CA GLN A 124 5.38 8.42 -4.41
C GLN A 124 6.85 8.80 -4.39
N PHE A 125 7.19 9.80 -5.19
CA PHE A 125 8.45 10.52 -5.03
C PHE A 125 8.24 11.65 -4.03
N ALA A 126 9.21 11.82 -3.13
CA ALA A 126 9.20 12.84 -2.11
C ALA A 126 10.44 13.72 -2.20
N LYS A 127 10.25 15.03 -2.08
CA LYS A 127 11.35 16.01 -2.03
C LYS A 127 11.13 17.02 -0.92
N ARG A 128 12.16 17.20 -0.10
CA ARG A 128 12.19 18.14 1.01
C ARG A 128 12.59 19.54 0.54
N PHE A 129 11.84 20.53 0.99
CA PHE A 129 12.06 21.95 0.79
C PHE A 129 12.00 22.66 2.15
N GLY A 130 13.16 22.79 2.81
CA GLY A 130 13.26 23.40 4.13
C GLY A 130 12.48 22.64 5.20
N TRP A 131 11.35 23.21 5.64
CA TRP A 131 10.50 22.67 6.70
C TRP A 131 9.42 21.70 6.21
N ALA A 132 9.13 21.68 4.90
CA ALA A 132 8.11 20.84 4.30
C ALA A 132 8.72 19.81 3.35
N THR A 133 8.06 18.67 3.18
CA THR A 133 8.33 17.68 2.16
C THR A 133 7.12 17.59 1.25
N LEU A 134 7.34 17.73 -0.05
CA LEU A 134 6.29 17.52 -1.04
C LEU A 134 6.37 16.10 -1.59
N ARG A 135 5.23 15.42 -1.66
CA ARG A 135 5.06 14.09 -2.25
C ARG A 135 4.17 14.17 -3.48
N TYR A 136 4.48 13.42 -4.51
CA TYR A 136 3.60 13.20 -5.66
C TYR A 136 3.77 11.80 -6.22
N GLY A 137 2.69 11.24 -6.77
CA GLY A 137 2.71 9.93 -7.42
C GLY A 137 1.39 9.19 -7.23
N ILE A 138 1.48 7.90 -7.01
CA ILE A 138 0.35 7.02 -6.73
C ILE A 138 0.15 6.96 -5.21
N LYS A 139 -1.06 7.24 -4.71
CA LYS A 139 -1.49 7.11 -3.32
C LYS A 139 -2.73 6.23 -3.28
N GLU A 140 -2.69 5.16 -2.50
CA GLU A 140 -3.79 4.21 -2.33
C GLU A 140 -4.42 3.77 -3.67
N SER A 141 -3.59 3.40 -4.65
CA SER A 141 -3.95 2.97 -6.02
C SER A 141 -4.57 4.05 -6.92
N THR A 142 -4.54 5.33 -6.51
CA THR A 142 -4.92 6.51 -7.31
C THR A 142 -3.78 7.50 -7.49
N GLY A 143 -3.95 8.51 -8.33
CA GLY A 143 -3.08 9.69 -8.28
C GLY A 143 -3.24 10.47 -6.97
N GLY A 144 -2.14 11.01 -6.45
CA GLY A 144 -2.17 11.84 -5.25
C GLY A 144 -0.92 12.68 -5.02
N ILE A 145 -1.10 13.74 -4.26
CA ILE A 145 -0.05 14.64 -3.77
C ILE A 145 -0.12 14.71 -2.24
N GLY A 146 1.01 15.00 -1.61
CA GLY A 146 1.08 15.13 -0.16
C GLY A 146 2.07 16.19 0.29
N ILE A 147 1.85 16.72 1.49
CA ILE A 147 2.76 17.65 2.16
C ILE A 147 3.01 17.12 3.57
N ASP A 148 4.27 16.91 3.93
CA ASP A 148 4.67 16.51 5.28
C ASP A 148 5.48 17.61 5.96
N ALA A 149 5.23 17.83 7.23
CA ALA A 149 6.04 18.69 8.10
C ALA A 149 6.49 17.85 9.31
N ASN A 150 7.81 17.75 9.50
CA ASN A 150 8.40 16.98 10.59
C ASN A 150 9.27 17.89 11.46
N LYS A 151 9.06 17.89 12.78
CA LYS A 151 9.79 18.73 13.72
C LYS A 151 10.03 18.01 15.04
N THR A 152 11.24 18.14 15.57
CA THR A 152 11.54 17.73 16.94
C THR A 152 11.22 18.89 17.88
N TRP A 153 10.37 18.64 18.88
CA TRP A 153 10.00 19.60 19.92
C TRP A 153 9.88 18.89 21.27
N LEU A 154 10.35 19.51 22.35
CA LEU A 154 10.33 18.93 23.71
C LEU A 154 10.89 17.49 23.79
N SER A 155 11.95 17.18 23.04
CA SER A 155 12.54 15.84 22.91
C SER A 155 11.68 14.77 22.22
N HIS A 156 10.52 15.13 21.67
CA HIS A 156 9.64 14.24 20.91
C HIS A 156 9.62 14.65 19.43
N ARG A 157 9.45 13.67 18.54
CA ARG A 157 9.28 13.92 17.10
C ARG A 157 7.80 14.08 16.79
N PHE A 158 7.46 15.20 16.18
CA PHE A 158 6.13 15.49 15.68
C PHE A 158 6.14 15.44 14.15
N GLY A 159 5.14 14.77 13.59
CA GLY A 159 4.87 14.71 12.16
C GLY A 159 3.45 15.19 11.88
N LEU A 160 3.30 16.00 10.84
CA LEU A 160 2.02 16.37 10.26
C LEU A 160 2.06 16.02 8.78
N SER A 161 1.01 15.41 8.27
CA SER A 161 0.90 14.97 6.88
C SER A 161 -0.47 15.34 6.33
N LEU A 162 -0.50 16.03 5.21
CA LEU A 162 -1.71 16.35 4.46
C LEU A 162 -1.63 15.67 3.10
N ASP A 163 -2.54 14.74 2.82
CA ASP A 163 -2.66 14.02 1.56
C ASP A 163 -3.91 14.46 0.81
N LEU A 164 -3.78 14.65 -0.51
CA LEU A 164 -4.86 14.88 -1.46
C LEU A 164 -4.76 13.81 -2.55
N PHE A 165 -5.76 12.96 -2.69
CA PHE A 165 -5.76 11.84 -3.63
C PHE A 165 -7.19 11.45 -3.99
N ASP A 166 -7.35 10.41 -4.81
CA ASP A 166 -8.67 9.91 -5.20
C ASP A 166 -9.54 11.01 -5.85
N ALA A 167 -8.96 11.71 -6.83
CA ALA A 167 -9.66 12.73 -7.58
C ALA A 167 -10.45 12.08 -8.73
N THR A 168 -11.77 12.12 -8.64
CA THR A 168 -12.68 11.67 -9.71
C THR A 168 -13.46 12.85 -10.30
N PHE A 169 -14.14 12.64 -11.42
CA PHE A 169 -14.95 13.70 -12.05
C PHE A 169 -16.26 13.98 -11.31
N ASP A 170 -16.71 13.06 -10.47
CA ASP A 170 -18.02 13.06 -9.83
C ASP A 170 -17.98 13.35 -8.33
N GLN A 171 -16.79 13.43 -7.71
CA GLN A 171 -16.64 13.63 -6.26
C GLN A 171 -15.50 14.60 -5.93
N LEU A 172 -15.58 15.21 -4.74
CA LEU A 172 -14.47 15.99 -4.22
C LEU A 172 -13.29 15.07 -3.92
N PRO A 173 -12.06 15.49 -4.23
CA PRO A 173 -10.88 14.69 -3.94
C PRO A 173 -10.77 14.42 -2.44
N ARG A 174 -10.30 13.23 -2.11
CA ARG A 174 -10.10 12.81 -0.74
C ARG A 174 -8.95 13.57 -0.11
N VAL A 175 -9.24 14.21 1.03
CA VAL A 175 -8.25 14.91 1.84
C VAL A 175 -8.09 14.20 3.16
N LYS A 176 -6.86 13.76 3.46
CA LYS A 176 -6.49 13.12 4.73
C LYS A 176 -5.45 13.98 5.45
N LEU A 177 -5.74 14.36 6.69
CA LEU A 177 -4.80 15.03 7.60
C LEU A 177 -4.42 14.05 8.70
N THR A 178 -3.13 13.78 8.84
CA THR A 178 -2.57 12.86 9.84
C THR A 178 -1.55 13.59 10.71
N ALA A 179 -1.71 13.49 12.01
CA ALA A 179 -0.72 13.89 13.00
C ALA A 179 -0.08 12.65 13.64
N ALA A 180 1.21 12.73 13.94
CA ALA A 180 1.97 11.68 14.59
C ALA A 180 2.88 12.27 15.66
N ILE A 181 2.95 11.62 16.82
CA ILE A 181 3.88 11.97 17.90
C ILE A 181 4.64 10.71 18.34
N GLU A 182 5.97 10.79 18.37
CA GLU A 182 6.81 9.75 18.96
C GLU A 182 6.69 9.81 20.48
N LEU A 183 6.14 8.78 21.12
CA LEU A 183 6.06 8.70 22.60
C LEU A 183 7.25 7.93 23.18
N PHE A 184 7.69 6.89 22.49
CA PHE A 184 8.88 6.10 22.81
C PHE A 184 9.70 5.93 21.54
N ARG A 185 10.98 5.56 21.69
CA ARG A 185 11.85 5.31 20.53
C ARG A 185 11.15 4.36 19.56
N ASN A 186 10.99 4.79 18.32
CA ASN A 186 10.36 4.02 17.23
C ASN A 186 8.85 3.78 17.38
N ILE A 187 8.18 4.26 18.44
CA ILE A 187 6.73 4.08 18.69
C ILE A 187 6.02 5.43 18.65
N TYR A 188 5.11 5.55 17.69
CA TYR A 188 4.33 6.74 17.43
C TYR A 188 2.87 6.46 17.76
N ILE A 189 2.21 7.45 18.38
CA ILE A 189 0.76 7.54 18.34
C ILE A 189 0.38 8.41 17.16
N VAL A 190 -0.61 7.96 16.40
CA VAL A 190 -1.11 8.64 15.22
C VAL A 190 -2.59 8.95 15.39
N GLY A 191 -3.04 10.04 14.79
CA GLY A 191 -4.45 10.37 14.74
C GLY A 191 -4.72 11.42 13.69
N GLY A 192 -5.97 11.51 13.26
CA GLY A 192 -6.29 12.41 12.17
C GLY A 192 -7.72 12.33 11.72
N ILE A 193 -7.93 12.96 10.56
CA ILE A 193 -9.22 13.01 9.88
C ILE A 193 -9.00 12.63 8.42
N ASP A 194 -9.89 11.80 7.91
CA ASP A 194 -9.91 11.32 6.54
C ASP A 194 -11.17 11.86 5.86
N GLU A 195 -11.12 12.03 4.54
CA GLU A 195 -12.23 12.54 3.73
C GLU A 195 -12.85 13.85 4.26
N ILE A 196 -12.01 14.82 4.66
CA ILE A 196 -12.41 16.05 5.36
C ILE A 196 -13.65 16.75 4.74
N PHE A 197 -13.72 16.76 3.40
CA PHE A 197 -14.76 17.46 2.64
C PHE A 197 -15.95 16.60 2.21
N ASN A 198 -15.89 15.28 2.38
CA ASN A 198 -16.97 14.38 1.99
C ASN A 198 -17.85 14.08 3.21
N ASN A 199 -19.16 14.26 3.10
CA ASN A 199 -20.04 14.01 4.25
C ASN A 199 -20.10 12.50 4.55
N PRO A 200 -20.15 12.09 5.83
CA PRO A 200 -20.31 10.69 6.20
C PRO A 200 -21.67 10.16 5.72
N ASP A 201 -21.67 8.97 5.12
CA ASP A 201 -22.88 8.28 4.67
C ASP A 201 -22.66 6.76 4.69
N THR A 202 -23.73 5.99 4.51
CA THR A 202 -23.74 4.52 4.57
C THR A 202 -24.41 3.91 3.35
N LEU A 203 -23.76 2.91 2.75
CA LEU A 203 -24.36 2.06 1.73
C LEU A 203 -24.82 0.75 2.35
N THR A 204 -26.12 0.45 2.24
CA THR A 204 -26.62 -0.89 2.58
C THR A 204 -26.10 -1.90 1.57
N ILE A 205 -25.44 -2.94 2.05
CA ILE A 205 -24.94 -4.01 1.19
C ILE A 205 -26.05 -5.03 0.99
N VAL A 206 -26.52 -5.15 -0.25
CA VAL A 206 -27.43 -6.24 -0.62
C VAL A 206 -26.62 -7.53 -0.57
N LYS A 207 -26.86 -8.32 0.47
CA LYS A 207 -26.30 -9.66 0.63
C LYS A 207 -26.82 -10.51 -0.52
N GLY A 208 -25.93 -11.07 -1.34
CA GLY A 208 -26.33 -12.03 -2.35
C GLY A 208 -27.08 -13.20 -1.71
N THR A 209 -27.98 -13.83 -2.46
CA THR A 209 -28.77 -15.01 -2.02
C THR A 209 -27.92 -16.28 -1.89
N ASP A 210 -26.63 -16.13 -1.57
CA ASP A 210 -25.71 -17.25 -1.47
C ASP A 210 -26.04 -18.07 -0.21
N PRO A 211 -26.47 -19.35 -0.35
CA PRO A 211 -26.78 -20.22 0.78
C PRO A 211 -25.54 -20.61 1.59
N SER A 212 -24.32 -20.31 1.10
CA SER A 212 -23.08 -20.93 1.59
C SER A 212 -22.50 -20.33 2.87
N GLY A 213 -23.25 -19.50 3.62
CA GLY A 213 -22.85 -19.07 4.96
C GLY A 213 -21.53 -18.29 4.98
N VAL A 214 -21.13 -17.69 3.85
CA VAL A 214 -19.91 -16.88 3.75
C VAL A 214 -20.02 -15.71 4.72
N PRO A 215 -19.11 -15.60 5.71
CA PRO A 215 -19.10 -14.46 6.61
C PRO A 215 -18.89 -13.18 5.82
N ILE A 216 -19.87 -12.30 5.88
CA ILE A 216 -19.79 -10.94 5.35
C ILE A 216 -19.21 -10.04 6.43
N GLN A 217 -18.25 -9.19 6.05
CA GLN A 217 -17.58 -8.29 6.99
C GLN A 217 -18.53 -7.22 7.56
N PHE A 218 -19.58 -6.84 6.82
CA PHE A 218 -20.56 -5.84 7.26
C PHE A 218 -21.84 -5.88 6.43
N ASP A 219 -22.92 -5.39 7.04
CA ASP A 219 -24.24 -5.23 6.41
C ASP A 219 -24.41 -3.82 5.80
N THR A 220 -23.60 -2.88 6.28
CA THR A 220 -23.54 -1.48 5.86
C THR A 220 -22.10 -1.06 5.65
N PHE A 221 -21.81 -0.41 4.55
CA PHE A 221 -20.50 0.16 4.24
C PHE A 221 -20.49 1.66 4.55
N GLN A 222 -19.71 2.08 5.52
CA GLN A 222 -19.58 3.49 5.88
C GLN A 222 -18.47 4.17 5.09
N PHE A 223 -18.78 5.31 4.49
CA PHE A 223 -17.85 6.11 3.68
C PHE A 223 -18.02 7.61 3.97
N GLY A 224 -17.13 8.44 3.42
CA GLY A 224 -17.07 9.87 3.75
C GLY A 224 -16.19 10.16 4.96
N ARG A 225 -16.32 11.38 5.51
CA ARG A 225 -15.48 11.90 6.59
C ARG A 225 -15.44 10.96 7.79
N ASP A 226 -14.23 10.62 8.22
CA ASP A 226 -14.01 9.78 9.38
C ASP A 226 -12.81 10.27 10.19
N TYR A 227 -12.84 10.03 11.50
CA TYR A 227 -11.73 10.28 12.39
C TYR A 227 -11.02 8.96 12.67
N PHE A 228 -9.72 9.02 12.88
CA PHE A 228 -8.96 7.83 13.24
C PHE A 228 -7.92 8.12 14.32
N ALA A 229 -7.60 7.09 15.08
CA ALA A 229 -6.48 7.07 16.02
C ALA A 229 -5.79 5.71 15.95
N GLY A 230 -4.50 5.66 16.27
CA GLY A 230 -3.74 4.45 16.10
C GLY A 230 -2.31 4.55 16.59
N ALA A 231 -1.52 3.55 16.21
CA ALA A 231 -0.11 3.50 16.52
C ALA A 231 0.71 3.16 15.27
N MET A 232 1.96 3.61 15.27
CA MET A 232 2.93 3.31 14.23
C MET A 232 4.27 2.92 14.85
N LEU A 233 4.82 1.80 14.39
CA LEU A 233 6.22 1.46 14.61
C LEU A 233 7.02 1.95 13.40
N LYS A 234 8.15 2.62 13.62
CA LYS A 234 9.04 3.08 12.53
C LYS A 234 10.49 2.77 12.85
N PHE A 235 11.13 1.96 12.01
CA PHE A 235 12.51 1.48 12.18
C PHE A 235 13.38 1.99 11.04
N SER A 236 14.64 2.35 11.34
CA SER A 236 15.66 2.49 10.29
C SER A 236 16.25 1.13 9.91
N ASP A 237 17.01 1.09 8.82
CA ASP A 237 17.87 -0.03 8.44
C ASP A 237 18.80 -0.46 9.59
N GLU A 238 19.34 0.48 10.36
CA GLU A 238 20.17 0.15 11.53
C GLU A 238 19.36 -0.53 12.66
N ASP A 239 18.14 -0.04 12.94
CA ASP A 239 17.24 -0.65 13.93
C ASP A 239 16.80 -2.07 13.49
N LEU A 240 16.54 -2.26 12.21
CA LEU A 240 16.14 -3.55 11.63
C LEU A 240 17.27 -4.58 11.71
N ALA A 241 18.50 -4.18 11.40
CA ALA A 241 19.67 -5.06 11.51
C ALA A 241 19.85 -5.56 12.95
N ALA A 242 19.66 -4.70 13.94
CA ALA A 242 19.69 -5.08 15.35
C ALA A 242 18.57 -6.08 15.71
N LEU A 243 17.33 -5.82 15.28
CA LEU A 243 16.18 -6.72 15.54
C LEU A 243 16.37 -8.09 14.89
N LEU A 244 16.83 -8.14 13.64
CA LEU A 244 17.08 -9.40 12.92
C LEU A 244 18.20 -10.23 13.56
N THR A 245 19.23 -9.56 14.10
CA THR A 245 20.33 -10.22 14.83
C THR A 245 19.82 -10.87 16.11
N VAL A 246 18.98 -10.17 16.87
CA VAL A 246 18.36 -10.70 18.10
C VAL A 246 17.38 -11.83 17.77
N ALA A 247 16.50 -11.64 16.79
CA ALA A 247 15.54 -12.67 16.37
C ALA A 247 16.24 -13.94 15.85
N GLY A 248 17.29 -13.78 15.03
CA GLY A 248 18.10 -14.90 14.56
C GLY A 248 18.78 -15.66 15.70
N SER A 249 19.24 -14.96 16.73
CA SER A 249 19.82 -15.58 17.93
C SER A 249 18.79 -16.29 18.82
N ALA A 250 17.58 -15.75 18.92
CA ALA A 250 16.50 -16.37 19.69
C ALA A 250 15.99 -17.65 19.00
N VAL A 251 15.84 -17.63 17.68
CA VAL A 251 15.44 -18.80 16.88
C VAL A 251 16.51 -19.89 16.93
N SER A 252 17.81 -19.55 16.87
CA SER A 252 18.88 -20.54 17.00
C SER A 252 18.99 -21.12 18.42
N SER A 253 18.65 -20.35 19.45
CA SER A 253 18.60 -20.83 20.84
C SER A 253 17.38 -21.71 21.14
N ALA A 254 16.25 -21.48 20.44
CA ALA A 254 15.05 -22.29 20.56
C ALA A 254 15.11 -23.60 19.75
N ALA A 255 16.11 -23.73 18.87
CA ALA A 255 16.35 -24.91 18.05
C ALA A 255 17.45 -25.84 18.61
N GLN A 256 18.03 -25.50 19.77
CA GLN A 256 18.91 -26.37 20.58
C GLN A 256 18.14 -26.94 21.77
#